data_AF-A0A133SGP3-F1
#
_entry.id   AF-A0A133SGP3-F1
#
_cell.length_a   1.000
_cell.length_b   1.000
_cell.length_c   1.000
_cell.angle_alpha   90.00
_cell.angle_beta   90.00
_cell.angle_gamma   90.00
#
_symmetry.space_group_name_H-M   'P 1'
#
loop_
_entity.id
_entity.type
_entity.pdbx_description
1 polymer ?
#
loop_
_entity_poly.entity_id
_entity_poly.type
_entity_poly.pdbx_seq_one_letter_code
_entity_poly.pdbx_strand_id
1 'polypeptide(L)'
;MEHQGMLLFLSSIRVENNGEILPKIYKNGIGPCYTTNESAVRYGVQKHGPMKRLFVFATQTVQLPLTYKTKEDIIKEYRDEEDHTYTHLSYFEHRLQQGEHPIETELEVADYDENADMTENIQSIVEMAAKVDAFIASLPKDDTLVLHADCTGGMRNAAMIMMAVLRLMQYGDRVRIGDILYSNLSKRIVEEGNDIYALFDLIAGAEEFVRFGSVQTLRDYYKRQSMSKQSPELQQLIKAMADFSDAISLCNSGTFRDAIKNLRDAMKAFRTKYDESGDTSLPDSLMNRLYGRISHEYEELLQSEAENKELEDITLIKWCIQHDYVQQALTLYTEQVPEIFSNCRIASLTPEGRIHFKKDLEANDRTSEAFKLFAKLKDQDRESKAQQYTNNVKKKYYKLLRKEVNMIPSAVKDDPNKDWATQAQEIIEDYLNKHSHTEFIDTAVLNDAEGLTASLSIVQSLALLRIPNLVVDEKIKLSKPQEDKFKALKAVYESDQETQSLQGKEPREQAGCLIKFLNGRMNQTEFPKLCSDITIFPRYSDRFIHLWKMNWVHSNIPEDTLRLLLDQYGRIKDQRNHTNHARNDHQLNALGDIKALLNESLETINEVCFPLHIKASKSETENPEENGTA
;
A
#
# COMPACT_ATOMS: atom_id res chain seq x y z
N MET A 1 -11.67 -6.71 -31.13
CA MET A 1 -12.86 -5.97 -31.65
C MET A 1 -13.62 -5.39 -30.46
N GLU A 2 -14.14 -4.17 -30.56
CA GLU A 2 -14.96 -3.56 -29.50
C GLU A 2 -16.44 -3.90 -29.72
N HIS A 3 -17.06 -4.61 -28.78
CA HIS A 3 -18.51 -4.89 -28.78
C HIS A 3 -19.23 -3.84 -27.93
N GLN A 4 -20.41 -3.41 -28.37
CA GLN A 4 -21.22 -2.44 -27.63
C GLN A 4 -22.28 -3.18 -26.80
N GLY A 5 -22.45 -2.80 -25.54
CA GLY A 5 -23.53 -3.27 -24.69
C GLY A 5 -24.09 -2.15 -23.82
N MET A 6 -25.31 -2.30 -23.32
CA MET A 6 -25.94 -1.28 -22.47
C MET A 6 -26.57 -1.90 -21.24
N LEU A 7 -26.23 -1.35 -20.07
CA LEU A 7 -26.89 -1.63 -18.80
C LEU A 7 -28.08 -0.68 -18.64
N LEU A 8 -29.25 -1.19 -18.29
CA LEU A 8 -30.43 -0.36 -18.08
C LEU A 8 -31.32 -0.90 -16.97
N PHE A 9 -32.03 0.02 -16.33
CA PHE A 9 -33.10 -0.32 -15.41
C PHE A 9 -34.43 -0.10 -16.11
N LEU A 10 -35.20 -1.17 -16.31
CA LEU A 10 -36.39 -1.09 -17.14
C LEU A 10 -37.48 -0.29 -16.42
N SER A 11 -38.00 0.73 -17.10
CA SER A 11 -39.12 1.55 -16.61
C SER A 11 -40.47 0.93 -16.96
N SER A 12 -41.45 1.13 -16.08
CA SER A 12 -42.84 0.82 -16.41
C SER A 12 -43.36 1.73 -17.53
N ILE A 13 -44.22 1.15 -18.35
CA ILE A 13 -44.83 1.79 -19.51
C ILE A 13 -46.21 2.28 -19.11
N ARG A 14 -46.52 3.52 -19.47
CA ARG A 14 -47.82 4.12 -19.22
C ARG A 14 -48.71 3.97 -20.44
N VAL A 15 -49.84 3.31 -20.26
CA VAL A 15 -50.93 3.22 -21.23
C VAL A 15 -51.99 4.25 -20.84
N GLU A 16 -52.47 5.03 -21.80
CA GLU A 16 -53.46 6.09 -21.56
C GLU A 16 -54.86 5.50 -21.29
N ASN A 17 -55.77 6.30 -20.75
CA ASN A 17 -57.11 5.82 -20.35
C ASN A 17 -57.97 5.33 -21.54
N ASN A 18 -57.59 5.66 -22.77
CA ASN A 18 -58.20 5.18 -24.01
C ASN A 18 -57.58 3.87 -24.54
N GLY A 19 -56.57 3.31 -23.87
CA GLY A 19 -55.86 2.10 -24.30
C GLY A 19 -54.72 2.36 -25.27
N GLU A 20 -54.36 3.62 -25.55
CA GLU A 20 -53.27 3.96 -26.47
C GLU A 20 -51.94 4.17 -25.73
N ILE A 21 -50.83 3.85 -26.40
CA ILE A 21 -49.47 4.20 -25.96
C ILE A 21 -48.96 5.30 -26.86
N LEU A 22 -48.84 6.52 -26.33
CA LEU A 22 -48.49 7.69 -27.12
C LEU A 22 -46.96 7.79 -27.33
N PRO A 23 -46.48 7.89 -28.59
CA PRO A 23 -45.05 8.02 -28.86
C PRO A 23 -44.52 9.39 -28.43
N LYS A 24 -43.26 9.41 -27.99
CA LYS A 24 -42.47 10.61 -27.74
C LYS A 24 -41.45 10.79 -28.85
N ILE A 25 -41.45 11.98 -29.48
CA ILE A 25 -40.49 12.34 -30.53
C ILE A 25 -39.35 13.13 -29.89
N TYR A 26 -38.13 12.60 -29.99
CA TYR A 26 -36.91 13.22 -29.46
C TYR A 26 -36.21 14.05 -30.53
N LYS A 27 -35.61 15.17 -30.13
CA LYS A 27 -34.90 16.09 -31.05
C LYS A 27 -33.58 15.52 -31.57
N ASN A 28 -33.08 14.44 -30.98
CA ASN A 28 -31.84 13.76 -31.39
C ASN A 28 -31.97 13.04 -32.75
N GLY A 29 -33.17 12.93 -33.32
CA GLY A 29 -33.37 12.25 -34.61
C GLY A 29 -33.48 10.73 -34.51
N ILE A 30 -33.78 10.19 -33.32
CA ILE A 30 -33.90 8.75 -33.04
C ILE A 30 -35.29 8.16 -33.36
N GLY A 31 -36.17 8.95 -33.99
CA GLY A 31 -37.54 8.53 -34.30
C GLY A 31 -38.51 8.54 -33.09
N PRO A 32 -39.75 8.08 -33.29
CA PRO A 32 -40.75 7.97 -32.22
C PRO A 32 -40.39 6.83 -31.25
N CYS A 33 -40.33 7.15 -29.96
CA CYS A 33 -40.10 6.18 -28.88
C CYS A 33 -41.37 6.00 -28.05
N TYR A 34 -41.79 4.76 -27.83
CA TYR A 34 -42.99 4.37 -27.09
C TYR A 34 -42.68 3.98 -25.65
N THR A 35 -41.42 3.64 -25.37
CA THR A 35 -40.90 3.50 -24.00
C THR A 35 -39.78 4.49 -23.73
N THR A 36 -39.53 4.78 -22.45
CA THR A 36 -38.47 5.73 -22.08
C THR A 36 -37.08 5.15 -22.35
N ASN A 37 -36.84 3.88 -22.00
CA ASN A 37 -35.56 3.22 -22.25
C ASN A 37 -35.27 3.03 -23.76
N GLU A 38 -36.31 2.93 -24.61
CA GLU A 38 -36.15 2.85 -26.07
C GLU A 38 -35.35 4.04 -26.61
N SER A 39 -35.54 5.23 -26.03
CA SER A 39 -34.82 6.42 -26.47
C SER A 39 -33.31 6.37 -26.23
N ALA A 40 -32.88 5.84 -25.08
CA ALA A 40 -31.46 5.68 -24.77
C ALA A 40 -30.80 4.60 -25.63
N VAL A 41 -31.48 3.46 -25.82
CA VAL A 41 -30.97 2.37 -26.69
C VAL A 41 -30.86 2.84 -28.14
N ARG A 42 -31.90 3.47 -28.69
CA ARG A 42 -31.86 4.00 -30.07
C ARG A 42 -30.78 5.06 -30.24
N TYR A 43 -30.59 5.95 -29.26
CA TYR A 43 -29.53 6.94 -29.27
C TYR A 43 -28.14 6.30 -29.25
N GLY A 44 -27.92 5.32 -28.37
CA GLY A 44 -26.67 4.57 -28.29
C GLY A 44 -26.36 3.83 -29.59
N VAL A 45 -27.36 3.19 -30.21
CA VAL A 45 -27.20 2.50 -31.50
C VAL A 45 -26.86 3.47 -32.63
N GLN A 46 -27.54 4.61 -32.69
CA GLN A 46 -27.25 5.64 -33.69
C GLN A 46 -25.81 6.15 -33.61
N LYS A 47 -25.25 6.26 -32.40
CA LYS A 47 -23.91 6.83 -32.15
C LYS A 47 -22.78 5.81 -32.31
N HIS A 48 -22.96 4.59 -31.81
CA HIS A 48 -21.88 3.59 -31.70
C HIS A 48 -22.07 2.34 -32.57
N GLY A 49 -23.21 2.23 -33.27
CA GLY A 49 -23.58 1.03 -34.02
C GLY A 49 -24.35 0.01 -33.16
N PRO A 50 -24.52 -1.22 -33.65
CA PRO A 50 -25.42 -2.20 -33.04
C PRO A 50 -25.00 -2.56 -31.61
N MET A 51 -25.96 -2.50 -30.68
CA MET A 51 -25.80 -2.99 -29.33
C MET A 51 -25.95 -4.51 -29.35
N LYS A 52 -24.88 -5.24 -29.03
CA LYS A 52 -24.87 -6.70 -29.07
C LYS A 52 -25.61 -7.32 -27.89
N ARG A 53 -25.68 -6.61 -26.77
CA ARG A 53 -26.25 -7.09 -25.50
C ARG A 53 -26.87 -5.94 -24.71
N LEU A 54 -28.09 -6.15 -24.21
CA LEU A 54 -28.72 -5.29 -23.21
C LEU A 54 -28.78 -6.03 -21.87
N PHE A 55 -28.16 -5.46 -20.84
CA PHE A 55 -28.22 -5.96 -19.47
C PHE A 55 -29.34 -5.23 -18.75
N VAL A 56 -30.41 -5.95 -18.41
CA VAL A 56 -31.67 -5.34 -17.98
C VAL A 56 -31.98 -5.73 -16.54
N PHE A 57 -32.03 -4.75 -15.63
CA PHE A 57 -32.70 -4.94 -14.35
C PHE A 57 -34.21 -4.88 -14.56
N ALA A 58 -34.91 -5.97 -14.25
CA ALA A 58 -36.35 -6.09 -14.38
C ALA A 58 -37.00 -6.26 -13.00
N THR A 59 -37.79 -5.27 -12.62
CA THR A 59 -38.58 -5.35 -11.38
C THR A 59 -39.82 -6.20 -11.55
N GLN A 60 -40.40 -6.66 -10.43
CA GLN A 60 -41.66 -7.42 -10.47
C GLN A 60 -42.74 -6.68 -11.26
N THR A 61 -42.81 -5.35 -11.15
CA THR A 61 -43.76 -4.51 -11.88
C THR A 61 -43.65 -4.66 -13.40
N VAL A 62 -42.43 -4.65 -13.95
CA VAL A 62 -42.24 -4.69 -15.41
C VAL A 62 -42.43 -6.09 -16.01
N GLN A 63 -42.51 -7.10 -15.16
CA GLN A 63 -42.84 -8.47 -15.53
C GLN A 63 -44.36 -8.72 -15.56
N LEU A 64 -45.17 -7.79 -15.04
CA LEU A 64 -46.63 -7.87 -15.10
C LEU A 64 -47.20 -7.42 -16.45
N PRO A 65 -48.42 -7.85 -16.82
CA PRO A 65 -49.11 -7.38 -18.02
C PRO A 65 -49.35 -5.87 -18.03
N LEU A 66 -49.27 -5.27 -19.22
CA LEU A 66 -49.67 -3.88 -19.44
C LEU A 66 -51.15 -3.71 -19.14
N THR A 67 -51.47 -2.76 -18.26
CA THR A 67 -52.84 -2.43 -17.90
C THR A 67 -53.07 -0.92 -17.93
N TYR A 68 -54.33 -0.53 -18.12
CA TYR A 68 -54.76 0.87 -18.08
C TYR A 68 -56.11 1.00 -17.37
N LYS A 69 -56.34 2.18 -16.80
CA LYS A 69 -57.58 2.50 -16.10
C LYS A 69 -58.47 3.33 -17.02
N THR A 70 -59.67 2.84 -17.33
CA THR A 70 -60.63 3.59 -18.14
C THR A 70 -61.15 4.82 -17.38
N LYS A 71 -61.82 5.74 -18.08
CA LYS A 71 -62.51 6.87 -17.43
C LYS A 71 -63.59 6.44 -16.43
N GLU A 72 -64.07 5.20 -16.53
CA GLU A 72 -65.06 4.59 -15.63
C GLU A 72 -64.41 3.82 -14.48
N ASP A 73 -63.10 4.01 -14.25
CA ASP A 73 -62.35 3.38 -13.17
C ASP A 73 -62.14 1.86 -13.31
N ILE A 74 -62.38 1.31 -14.50
CA ILE A 74 -62.21 -0.12 -14.81
C ILE A 74 -60.78 -0.37 -15.26
N ILE A 75 -60.10 -1.36 -14.67
CA ILE A 75 -58.77 -1.81 -15.12
C ILE A 75 -58.96 -2.77 -16.29
N LYS A 76 -58.29 -2.49 -17.40
CA LYS A 76 -58.24 -3.36 -18.59
C LYS A 76 -56.80 -3.67 -18.95
N GLU A 77 -56.58 -4.85 -19.51
CA GLU A 77 -55.32 -5.21 -20.14
C GLU A 77 -55.19 -4.49 -21.48
N TYR A 78 -53.98 -4.01 -21.77
CA TYR A 78 -53.63 -3.46 -23.08
C TYR A 78 -53.63 -4.57 -24.12
N ARG A 79 -54.17 -4.25 -25.29
CA ARG A 79 -54.17 -5.11 -26.48
C ARG A 79 -53.79 -4.27 -27.69
N ASP A 80 -52.91 -4.78 -28.54
CA ASP A 80 -52.56 -4.12 -29.79
C ASP A 80 -53.64 -4.34 -30.88
N GLU A 81 -53.40 -3.84 -32.09
CA GLU A 81 -54.34 -3.97 -33.22
C GLU A 81 -54.57 -5.43 -33.64
N GLU A 82 -53.67 -6.34 -33.28
CA GLU A 82 -53.70 -7.77 -33.59
C GLU A 82 -54.18 -8.63 -32.40
N ASP A 83 -54.71 -7.99 -31.34
CA ASP A 83 -55.22 -8.62 -30.11
C ASP A 83 -54.14 -9.27 -29.22
N HIS A 84 -52.86 -8.90 -29.38
CA HIS A 84 -51.77 -9.39 -28.53
C HIS A 84 -51.68 -8.61 -27.21
N THR A 85 -51.36 -9.35 -26.15
CA THR A 85 -51.07 -8.80 -24.81
C THR A 85 -49.56 -8.82 -24.54
N TYR A 86 -49.05 -7.81 -23.85
CA TYR A 86 -47.63 -7.74 -23.50
C TYR A 86 -47.44 -7.44 -22.00
N THR A 87 -46.34 -7.93 -21.45
CA THR A 87 -45.73 -7.36 -20.24
C THR A 87 -44.95 -6.10 -20.60
N HIS A 88 -44.56 -5.28 -19.61
CA HIS A 88 -43.73 -4.11 -19.91
C HIS A 88 -42.39 -4.50 -20.57
N LEU A 89 -41.76 -5.58 -20.10
CA LEU A 89 -40.52 -6.13 -20.66
C LEU A 89 -40.69 -6.63 -22.10
N SER A 90 -41.69 -7.49 -22.34
CA SER A 90 -41.92 -8.04 -23.69
C SER A 90 -42.38 -6.98 -24.69
N TYR A 91 -43.12 -5.96 -24.25
CA TYR A 91 -43.45 -4.83 -25.11
C TYR A 91 -42.20 -4.01 -25.47
N PHE A 92 -41.29 -3.78 -24.53
CA PHE A 92 -40.02 -3.11 -24.82
C PHE A 92 -39.19 -3.89 -25.83
N GLU A 93 -39.03 -5.20 -25.64
CA GLU A 93 -38.33 -6.08 -26.58
C GLU A 93 -38.97 -6.05 -27.98
N HIS A 94 -40.31 -6.17 -28.05
CA HIS A 94 -41.06 -6.04 -29.29
C HIS A 94 -40.79 -4.68 -29.97
N ARG A 95 -40.78 -3.58 -29.21
CA ARG A 95 -40.52 -2.23 -29.74
C ARG A 95 -39.11 -2.04 -30.30
N LEU A 96 -38.10 -2.72 -29.76
CA LEU A 96 -36.74 -2.67 -30.32
C LEU A 96 -36.67 -3.32 -31.70
N GLN A 97 -37.47 -4.36 -31.95
CA GLN A 97 -37.52 -5.08 -33.22
C GLN A 97 -38.42 -4.40 -34.29
N GLN A 98 -39.16 -3.36 -33.90
CA GLN A 98 -40.14 -2.69 -34.74
C GLN A 98 -39.72 -1.27 -35.15
N GLY A 99 -40.28 -0.78 -36.27
CA GLY A 99 -40.07 0.57 -36.81
C GLY A 99 -39.08 0.63 -37.98
N GLU A 100 -38.73 1.84 -38.42
CA GLU A 100 -37.85 2.08 -39.57
C GLU A 100 -36.41 1.56 -39.37
N HIS A 101 -35.98 1.42 -38.11
CA HIS A 101 -34.67 0.92 -37.72
C HIS A 101 -34.80 -0.12 -36.59
N PRO A 102 -35.02 -1.40 -36.93
CA PRO A 102 -34.99 -2.51 -35.98
C PRO A 102 -33.61 -2.67 -35.34
N ILE A 103 -33.59 -3.01 -34.06
CA ILE A 103 -32.38 -3.25 -33.27
C ILE A 103 -32.34 -4.73 -32.91
N GLU A 104 -31.48 -5.48 -33.58
CA GLU A 104 -31.17 -6.87 -33.22
C GLU A 104 -30.21 -6.86 -32.02
N THR A 105 -30.74 -7.11 -30.83
CA THR A 105 -29.97 -7.22 -29.59
C THR A 105 -30.54 -8.31 -28.69
N GLU A 106 -29.66 -9.04 -28.00
CA GLU A 106 -30.06 -10.03 -27.00
C GLU A 106 -30.20 -9.36 -25.63
N LEU A 107 -31.22 -9.74 -24.84
CA LEU A 107 -31.47 -9.23 -23.50
C LEU A 107 -30.99 -10.23 -22.44
N GLU A 108 -30.20 -9.74 -21.48
CA GLU A 108 -29.79 -10.46 -20.27
C GLU A 108 -30.52 -9.85 -19.09
N VAL A 109 -31.60 -10.50 -18.69
CA VAL A 109 -32.51 -9.96 -17.67
C VAL A 109 -32.09 -10.46 -16.31
N ALA A 110 -31.88 -9.56 -15.35
CA ALA A 110 -31.73 -9.86 -13.94
C ALA A 110 -32.95 -9.36 -13.16
N ASP A 111 -33.53 -10.25 -12.35
CA ASP A 111 -34.64 -9.91 -11.48
C ASP A 111 -34.15 -8.93 -10.40
N TYR A 112 -35.01 -7.96 -10.11
CA TYR A 112 -34.74 -6.97 -9.07
C TYR A 112 -36.00 -6.78 -8.21
N ASP A 113 -35.90 -7.00 -6.91
CA ASP A 113 -37.01 -6.73 -5.99
C ASP A 113 -36.89 -5.32 -5.38
N GLU A 114 -37.88 -4.48 -5.67
CA GLU A 114 -37.98 -3.10 -5.18
C GLU A 114 -38.11 -3.01 -3.65
N ASN A 115 -38.65 -4.07 -3.03
CA ASN A 115 -38.97 -4.13 -1.61
C ASN A 115 -37.96 -4.96 -0.81
N ALA A 116 -36.96 -5.53 -1.48
CA ALA A 116 -35.89 -6.29 -0.86
C ALA A 116 -35.04 -5.44 0.08
N ASP A 117 -34.42 -6.09 1.06
CA ASP A 117 -33.51 -5.43 1.98
C ASP A 117 -32.20 -4.98 1.28
N MET A 118 -31.36 -4.22 1.99
CA MET A 118 -30.12 -3.70 1.40
C MET A 118 -29.14 -4.82 0.97
N THR A 119 -29.15 -5.97 1.64
CA THR A 119 -28.25 -7.09 1.34
C THR A 119 -28.65 -7.78 0.04
N GLU A 120 -29.94 -8.03 -0.14
CA GLU A 120 -30.50 -8.59 -1.38
C GLU A 120 -30.28 -7.63 -2.57
N ASN A 121 -30.43 -6.32 -2.36
CA ASN A 121 -30.11 -5.32 -3.39
C ASN A 121 -28.63 -5.34 -3.80
N ILE A 122 -27.71 -5.56 -2.86
CA ILE A 122 -26.28 -5.75 -3.15
C ILE A 122 -26.07 -7.05 -3.93
N GLN A 123 -26.80 -8.11 -3.60
CA GLN A 123 -26.72 -9.38 -4.31
C GLN A 123 -27.13 -9.22 -5.79
N SER A 124 -28.17 -8.45 -6.09
CA SER A 124 -28.56 -8.13 -7.47
C SER A 124 -27.47 -7.37 -8.25
N ILE A 125 -26.70 -6.49 -7.58
CA ILE A 125 -25.53 -5.83 -8.19
C ILE A 125 -24.47 -6.86 -8.59
N VAL A 126 -24.16 -7.79 -7.69
CA VAL A 126 -23.18 -8.86 -7.93
C VAL A 126 -23.64 -9.81 -9.04
N GLU A 127 -24.92 -10.18 -9.06
CA GLU A 127 -25.50 -11.02 -10.10
C GLU A 127 -25.45 -10.37 -11.48
N MET A 128 -25.73 -9.08 -11.57
CA MET A 128 -25.62 -8.35 -12.82
C MET A 128 -24.16 -8.26 -13.31
N ALA A 129 -23.22 -7.95 -12.40
CA ALA A 129 -21.80 -7.98 -12.71
C ALA A 129 -21.36 -9.36 -13.24
N ALA A 130 -21.83 -10.45 -12.62
CA ALA A 130 -21.53 -11.81 -13.07
C ALA A 130 -22.10 -12.12 -14.48
N LYS A 131 -23.26 -11.55 -14.85
CA LYS A 131 -23.80 -11.67 -16.22
C LYS A 131 -22.96 -10.92 -17.24
N VAL A 132 -22.48 -9.74 -16.89
CA VAL A 132 -21.55 -8.98 -17.74
C VAL A 132 -20.25 -9.77 -17.93
N ASP A 133 -19.69 -10.31 -16.85
CA ASP A 133 -18.48 -11.16 -16.90
C ASP A 133 -18.68 -12.42 -17.74
N ALA A 134 -19.82 -13.10 -17.61
CA ALA A 134 -20.16 -14.26 -18.42
C ALA A 134 -20.23 -13.92 -19.91
N PHE A 135 -20.80 -12.77 -20.26
CA PHE A 135 -20.81 -12.30 -21.64
C PHE A 135 -19.40 -12.02 -22.15
N ILE A 136 -18.55 -11.35 -21.38
CA ILE A 136 -17.14 -11.09 -21.75
C ILE A 136 -16.35 -12.39 -21.91
N ALA A 137 -16.62 -13.39 -21.07
CA ALA A 137 -16.01 -14.72 -21.18
C ALA A 137 -16.44 -15.46 -22.46
N SER A 138 -17.65 -15.18 -22.97
CA SER A 138 -18.12 -15.71 -24.26
C SER A 138 -17.48 -15.03 -25.48
N LEU A 139 -16.91 -13.83 -25.31
CA LEU A 139 -16.22 -13.10 -26.38
C LEU A 139 -14.79 -13.65 -26.60
N PRO A 140 -14.26 -13.59 -27.84
CA PRO A 140 -12.87 -13.90 -28.14
C PRO A 140 -11.90 -13.14 -27.21
N LYS A 141 -10.76 -13.73 -26.84
CA LYS A 141 -9.86 -13.20 -25.79
C LYS A 141 -9.41 -11.75 -26.00
N ASP A 142 -9.23 -11.32 -27.25
CA ASP A 142 -8.77 -9.97 -27.60
C ASP A 142 -9.92 -8.97 -27.85
N ASP A 143 -11.16 -9.42 -27.70
CA ASP A 143 -12.33 -8.58 -27.81
C ASP A 143 -12.67 -7.92 -26.47
N THR A 144 -13.16 -6.69 -26.54
CA THR A 144 -13.52 -5.88 -25.37
C THR A 144 -14.99 -5.49 -25.44
N LEU A 145 -15.54 -5.11 -24.29
CA LEU A 145 -16.90 -4.59 -24.16
C LEU A 145 -16.87 -3.11 -23.80
N VAL A 146 -17.57 -2.29 -24.58
CA VAL A 146 -17.93 -0.93 -24.19
C VAL A 146 -19.31 -0.99 -23.55
N LEU A 147 -19.36 -0.81 -22.23
CA LEU A 147 -20.59 -0.88 -21.45
C LEU A 147 -21.16 0.53 -21.25
N HIS A 148 -22.22 0.82 -22.00
CA HIS A 148 -23.04 2.01 -21.82
C HIS A 148 -24.03 1.82 -20.67
N ALA A 149 -24.59 2.90 -20.15
CA ALA A 149 -25.63 2.83 -19.14
C ALA A 149 -26.80 3.75 -19.46
N ASP A 150 -28.01 3.27 -19.25
CA ASP A 150 -29.22 4.07 -19.31
C ASP A 150 -29.75 4.35 -17.91
N CYS A 151 -29.54 5.58 -17.45
CA CYS A 151 -30.04 6.10 -16.19
C CYS A 151 -31.46 6.67 -16.28
N THR A 152 -32.17 6.43 -17.39
CA THR A 152 -33.51 6.93 -17.63
C THR A 152 -34.56 6.20 -16.80
N GLY A 153 -35.24 6.96 -15.93
CA GLY A 153 -36.34 6.40 -15.15
C GLY A 153 -35.90 5.26 -14.23
N GLY A 154 -36.86 4.53 -13.69
CA GLY A 154 -36.64 3.56 -12.61
C GLY A 154 -36.96 4.14 -11.23
N MET A 155 -36.85 3.29 -10.20
CA MET A 155 -37.06 3.70 -8.81
C MET A 155 -36.03 4.74 -8.35
N ARG A 156 -36.30 5.43 -7.24
CA ARG A 156 -35.40 6.46 -6.66
C ARG A 156 -33.94 5.99 -6.50
N ASN A 157 -33.69 4.69 -6.36
CA ASN A 157 -32.36 4.11 -6.13
C ASN A 157 -31.70 3.52 -7.39
N ALA A 158 -32.39 3.44 -8.54
CA ALA A 158 -31.88 2.76 -9.74
C ALA A 158 -30.55 3.35 -10.23
N ALA A 159 -30.43 4.69 -10.22
CA ALA A 159 -29.19 5.36 -10.59
C ALA A 159 -28.01 4.95 -9.69
N MET A 160 -28.21 4.81 -8.37
CA MET A 160 -27.15 4.39 -7.44
C MET A 160 -26.68 2.96 -7.72
N ILE A 161 -27.60 2.05 -7.98
CA ILE A 161 -27.33 0.64 -8.32
C ILE A 161 -26.54 0.56 -9.63
N MET A 162 -26.99 1.29 -10.66
CA MET A 162 -26.28 1.35 -11.93
C MET A 162 -24.87 1.90 -11.76
N MET A 163 -24.70 2.99 -11.01
CA MET A 163 -23.35 3.53 -10.73
C MET A 163 -22.46 2.52 -10.02
N ALA A 164 -23.01 1.75 -9.06
CA ALA A 164 -22.26 0.71 -8.36
C ALA A 164 -21.81 -0.41 -9.32
N VAL A 165 -22.70 -0.91 -10.18
CA VAL A 165 -22.34 -1.91 -11.20
C VAL A 165 -21.27 -1.36 -12.15
N LEU A 166 -21.43 -0.14 -12.67
CA LEU A 166 -20.42 0.46 -13.57
C LEU A 166 -19.06 0.60 -12.88
N ARG A 167 -19.04 0.99 -11.60
CA ARG A 167 -17.80 1.10 -10.82
C ARG A 167 -17.14 -0.25 -10.59
N LEU A 168 -17.91 -1.31 -10.34
CA LEU A 168 -17.37 -2.67 -10.25
C LEU A 168 -16.80 -3.14 -11.60
N MET A 169 -17.49 -2.84 -12.70
CA MET A 169 -17.06 -3.24 -14.05
C MET A 169 -15.83 -2.49 -14.55
N GLN A 170 -15.55 -1.30 -14.03
CA GLN A 170 -14.35 -0.53 -14.37
C GLN A 170 -13.03 -1.21 -13.93
N TYR A 171 -13.08 -2.18 -13.01
CA TYR A 171 -11.91 -2.96 -12.60
C TYR A 171 -11.50 -4.06 -13.60
N GLY A 172 -12.37 -4.39 -14.56
CA GLY A 172 -12.07 -5.41 -15.57
C GLY A 172 -11.25 -4.85 -16.73
N ASP A 173 -10.10 -5.46 -17.04
CA ASP A 173 -9.21 -5.03 -18.13
C ASP A 173 -9.86 -5.06 -19.53
N ARG A 174 -10.97 -5.79 -19.69
CA ARG A 174 -11.69 -5.98 -20.96
C ARG A 174 -12.99 -5.19 -21.05
N VAL A 175 -13.31 -4.37 -20.04
CA VAL A 175 -14.51 -3.53 -20.01
C VAL A 175 -14.12 -2.07 -19.96
N ARG A 176 -14.71 -1.29 -20.87
CA ARG A 176 -14.62 0.16 -20.86
C ARG A 176 -16.01 0.75 -20.64
N ILE A 177 -16.14 1.67 -19.70
CA ILE A 177 -17.38 2.40 -19.51
C ILE A 177 -17.57 3.36 -20.69
N GLY A 178 -18.72 3.25 -21.36
CA GLY A 178 -19.13 4.09 -22.48
C GLY A 178 -19.95 5.29 -22.03
N ASP A 179 -20.92 5.66 -22.85
CA ASP A 179 -21.85 6.74 -22.55
C ASP A 179 -22.81 6.37 -21.41
N ILE A 180 -23.05 7.33 -20.51
CA ILE A 180 -24.08 7.26 -19.47
C ILE A 180 -25.20 8.17 -19.93
N LEU A 181 -26.35 7.60 -20.27
CA LEU A 181 -27.44 8.28 -20.95
C LEU A 181 -28.58 8.55 -19.98
N TYR A 182 -29.24 9.69 -20.15
CA TYR A 182 -30.47 10.02 -19.45
C TYR A 182 -31.44 10.73 -20.37
N SER A 183 -32.66 10.21 -20.49
CA SER A 183 -33.68 10.80 -21.36
C SER A 183 -34.48 11.88 -20.62
N ASN A 184 -34.26 13.12 -21.05
CA ASN A 184 -34.96 14.29 -20.54
C ASN A 184 -36.29 14.48 -21.28
N LEU A 185 -37.39 13.94 -20.72
CA LEU A 185 -38.72 14.04 -21.35
C LEU A 185 -39.18 15.49 -21.56
N SER A 186 -38.84 16.41 -20.65
CA SER A 186 -39.26 17.82 -20.74
C SER A 186 -38.60 18.53 -21.93
N LYS A 187 -37.30 18.30 -22.12
CA LYS A 187 -36.55 18.87 -23.24
C LYS A 187 -36.69 18.07 -24.54
N ARG A 188 -37.17 16.82 -24.44
CA ARG A 188 -37.24 15.80 -25.49
C ARG A 188 -35.86 15.53 -26.11
N ILE A 189 -34.86 15.36 -25.25
CA ILE A 189 -33.49 15.00 -25.66
C ILE A 189 -32.95 13.87 -24.78
N VAL A 190 -32.04 13.08 -25.32
CA VAL A 190 -31.14 12.22 -24.53
C VAL A 190 -29.90 13.05 -24.17
N GLU A 191 -29.60 13.15 -22.88
CA GLU A 191 -28.43 13.86 -22.32
C GLU A 191 -27.35 12.84 -21.91
N GLU A 192 -26.08 13.21 -22.04
CA GLU A 192 -24.93 12.41 -21.60
C GLU A 192 -24.49 12.87 -20.19
N GLY A 193 -24.46 11.94 -19.24
CA GLY A 193 -24.05 12.14 -17.84
C GLY A 193 -22.59 11.79 -17.56
N ASN A 194 -21.76 11.58 -18.57
CA ASN A 194 -20.35 11.16 -18.41
C ASN A 194 -19.53 12.12 -17.55
N ASP A 195 -19.79 13.43 -17.64
CA ASP A 195 -19.11 14.42 -16.81
C ASP A 195 -19.43 14.25 -15.31
N ILE A 196 -20.67 13.88 -14.97
CA ILE A 196 -21.07 13.60 -13.59
C ILE A 196 -20.37 12.34 -13.08
N TYR A 197 -20.30 11.30 -13.91
CA TYR A 197 -19.62 10.06 -13.56
C TYR A 197 -18.11 10.24 -13.38
N ALA A 198 -17.49 11.11 -14.19
CA ALA A 198 -16.07 11.42 -14.10
C ALA A 198 -15.71 12.12 -12.77
N LEU A 199 -16.65 12.79 -12.10
CA LEU A 199 -16.40 13.41 -10.78
C LEU A 199 -16.00 12.40 -9.71
N PHE A 200 -16.43 11.15 -9.80
CA PHE A 200 -15.97 10.10 -8.88
C PHE A 200 -14.47 9.81 -9.08
N ASP A 201 -13.94 9.89 -10.30
CA ASP A 201 -12.49 9.75 -10.56
C ASP A 201 -11.73 10.95 -9.97
N LEU A 202 -12.29 12.16 -10.07
CA LEU A 202 -11.73 13.36 -9.43
C LEU A 202 -11.62 13.17 -7.91
N ILE A 203 -12.69 12.73 -7.25
CA ILE A 203 -12.72 12.51 -5.79
C ILE A 203 -11.74 11.40 -5.40
N ALA A 204 -11.76 10.27 -6.10
CA ALA A 204 -10.86 9.15 -5.83
C ALA A 204 -9.39 9.55 -6.04
N GLY A 205 -9.08 10.26 -7.12
CA GLY A 205 -7.71 10.73 -7.40
C GLY A 205 -7.23 11.78 -6.42
N ALA A 206 -8.12 12.62 -5.89
CA ALA A 206 -7.77 13.55 -4.81
C ALA A 206 -7.44 12.82 -3.51
N GLU A 207 -8.25 11.83 -3.13
CA GLU A 207 -7.99 10.99 -1.96
C GLU A 207 -6.70 10.18 -2.11
N GLU A 208 -6.43 9.65 -3.31
CA GLU A 208 -5.19 8.95 -3.66
C GLU A 208 -3.98 9.86 -3.47
N PHE A 209 -4.06 11.11 -3.95
CA PHE A 209 -2.98 12.08 -3.75
C PHE A 209 -2.81 12.47 -2.28
N VAL A 210 -3.89 12.65 -1.54
CA VAL A 210 -3.84 12.96 -0.09
C VAL A 210 -3.16 11.83 0.68
N ARG A 211 -3.52 10.57 0.43
CA ARG A 211 -2.97 9.43 1.19
C ARG A 211 -1.59 8.99 0.72
N PHE A 212 -1.36 9.02 -0.58
CA PHE A 212 -0.26 8.33 -1.23
C PHE A 212 0.44 9.18 -2.28
N GLY A 213 0.32 10.51 -2.27
CA GLY A 213 1.06 11.40 -3.17
C GLY A 213 0.91 11.12 -4.68
N SER A 214 0.03 10.19 -5.07
CA SER A 214 -0.13 9.73 -6.44
C SER A 214 -1.20 10.55 -7.10
N VAL A 215 -0.86 11.14 -8.24
CA VAL A 215 -1.75 12.06 -8.96
C VAL A 215 -2.40 11.40 -10.18
N GLN A 216 -2.10 10.13 -10.50
CA GLN A 216 -2.40 9.56 -11.81
C GLN A 216 -3.89 9.69 -12.19
N THR A 217 -4.79 9.25 -11.30
CA THR A 217 -6.24 9.32 -11.51
C THR A 217 -6.72 10.78 -11.64
N LEU A 218 -6.22 11.67 -10.78
CA LEU A 218 -6.58 13.09 -10.79
C LEU A 218 -6.13 13.78 -12.08
N ARG A 219 -4.89 13.49 -12.51
CA ARG A 219 -4.30 13.99 -13.74
C ARG A 219 -5.07 13.51 -14.96
N ASP A 220 -5.51 12.26 -14.99
CA ASP A 220 -6.27 11.71 -16.11
C ASP A 220 -7.71 12.25 -16.18
N TYR A 221 -8.32 12.59 -15.04
CA TYR A 221 -9.56 13.38 -15.02
C TYR A 221 -9.38 14.73 -15.72
N TYR A 222 -8.38 15.51 -15.33
CA TYR A 222 -8.15 16.84 -15.91
C TYR A 222 -7.64 16.77 -17.35
N LYS A 223 -6.88 15.77 -17.77
CA LYS A 223 -6.51 15.61 -19.20
C LYS A 223 -7.72 15.39 -20.11
N ARG A 224 -8.77 14.70 -19.62
CA ARG A 224 -10.01 14.45 -20.38
C ARG A 224 -10.85 15.72 -20.53
N GLN A 225 -10.80 16.60 -19.54
CA GLN A 225 -11.44 17.92 -19.63
C GLN A 225 -10.66 18.80 -20.62
N SER A 226 -11.33 19.36 -21.63
CA SER A 226 -10.69 20.18 -22.67
C SER A 226 -9.73 21.21 -22.06
N MET A 227 -8.44 21.15 -22.45
CA MET A 227 -7.37 22.03 -21.94
C MET A 227 -7.71 23.52 -22.04
N SER A 228 -8.53 23.90 -23.03
CA SER A 228 -9.01 25.28 -23.24
C SER A 228 -9.94 25.83 -22.15
N LYS A 229 -10.44 24.97 -21.25
CA LYS A 229 -11.30 25.38 -20.12
C LYS A 229 -10.56 25.48 -18.78
N GLN A 230 -9.27 25.13 -18.75
CA GLN A 230 -8.47 25.12 -17.53
C GLN A 230 -7.62 26.38 -17.44
N SER A 231 -7.48 26.95 -16.25
CA SER A 231 -6.49 28.00 -16.04
C SER A 231 -5.05 27.47 -16.20
N PRO A 232 -4.11 28.30 -16.68
CA PRO A 232 -2.69 27.96 -16.70
C PRO A 232 -2.15 27.51 -15.33
N GLU A 233 -2.67 28.10 -14.24
CA GLU A 233 -2.29 27.85 -12.86
C GLU A 233 -2.80 26.49 -12.38
N LEU A 234 -4.01 26.08 -12.78
CA LEU A 234 -4.50 24.72 -12.56
C LEU A 234 -3.65 23.69 -13.31
N GLN A 235 -3.29 23.96 -14.57
CA GLN A 235 -2.41 23.08 -15.35
C GLN A 235 -1.04 22.96 -14.69
N GLN A 236 -0.48 24.07 -14.21
CA GLN A 236 0.78 24.10 -13.49
C GLN A 236 0.69 23.32 -12.17
N LEU A 237 -0.40 23.45 -11.42
CA LEU A 237 -0.63 22.70 -10.19
C LEU A 237 -0.68 21.19 -10.44
N ILE A 238 -1.46 20.74 -11.42
CA ILE A 238 -1.54 19.31 -11.77
C ILE A 238 -0.18 18.78 -12.21
N LYS A 239 0.60 19.59 -12.96
CA LYS A 239 1.96 19.24 -13.35
C LYS A 239 2.87 19.12 -12.12
N ALA A 240 2.82 20.08 -11.20
CA ALA A 240 3.66 20.06 -10.00
C ALA A 240 3.33 18.87 -9.08
N MET A 241 2.04 18.50 -8.97
CA MET A 241 1.61 17.28 -8.27
C MET A 241 2.16 16.01 -8.96
N ALA A 242 2.25 15.98 -10.29
CA ALA A 242 2.85 14.87 -11.02
C ALA A 242 4.37 14.79 -10.83
N ASP A 243 5.06 15.92 -10.94
CA ASP A 243 6.50 16.00 -10.72
C ASP A 243 6.84 15.56 -9.27
N PHE A 244 5.99 15.89 -8.29
CA PHE A 244 6.10 15.42 -6.91
C PHE A 244 5.89 13.91 -6.78
N SER A 245 4.83 13.36 -7.37
CA SER A 245 4.56 11.91 -7.40
C SER A 245 5.73 11.12 -8.02
N ASP A 246 6.29 11.62 -9.12
CA ASP A 246 7.44 11.01 -9.79
C ASP A 246 8.71 11.08 -8.92
N ALA A 247 8.94 12.23 -8.28
CA ALA A 247 10.11 12.43 -7.43
C ALA A 247 10.08 11.56 -6.15
N ILE A 248 8.90 11.35 -5.54
CA ILE A 248 8.71 10.36 -4.47
C ILE A 248 9.12 8.97 -4.96
N SER A 249 8.68 8.60 -6.16
CA SER A 249 8.88 7.25 -6.69
C SER A 249 10.35 6.96 -7.03
N LEU A 250 11.11 7.97 -7.48
CA LEU A 250 12.49 7.83 -7.96
C LEU A 250 13.56 7.91 -6.85
N CYS A 251 13.20 8.15 -5.59
CA CYS A 251 14.10 8.16 -4.43
C CYS A 251 15.26 9.17 -4.49
N ASN A 252 15.19 10.21 -5.34
CA ASN A 252 16.29 11.15 -5.48
C ASN A 252 16.02 12.41 -4.65
N SER A 253 16.80 12.55 -3.58
CA SER A 253 16.72 13.62 -2.58
C SER A 253 16.73 15.04 -3.18
N GLY A 254 17.57 15.29 -4.20
CA GLY A 254 17.63 16.59 -4.87
C GLY A 254 16.38 16.90 -5.69
N THR A 255 15.93 15.95 -6.51
CA THR A 255 14.72 16.12 -7.32
C THR A 255 13.46 16.22 -6.48
N PHE A 256 13.44 15.55 -5.32
CA PHE A 256 12.28 15.53 -4.44
C PHE A 256 12.07 16.87 -3.75
N ARG A 257 13.15 17.55 -3.34
CA ARG A 257 13.07 18.91 -2.80
C ARG A 257 12.57 19.91 -3.84
N ASP A 258 13.15 19.88 -5.03
CA ASP A 258 12.73 20.78 -6.12
C ASP A 258 11.25 20.57 -6.46
N ALA A 259 10.77 19.33 -6.42
CA ALA A 259 9.37 19.00 -6.64
C ALA A 259 8.44 19.55 -5.53
N ILE A 260 8.85 19.51 -4.26
CA ILE A 260 8.08 20.11 -3.15
C ILE A 260 7.99 21.62 -3.29
N LYS A 261 9.11 22.28 -3.61
CA LYS A 261 9.14 23.73 -3.84
C LYS A 261 8.22 24.10 -5.00
N ASN A 262 8.30 23.38 -6.11
CA ASN A 262 7.43 23.59 -7.26
C ASN A 262 5.95 23.36 -6.91
N LEU A 263 5.64 22.34 -6.11
CA LEU A 263 4.27 22.08 -5.64
C LEU A 263 3.75 23.23 -4.77
N ARG A 264 4.56 23.71 -3.83
CA ARG A 264 4.24 24.86 -2.97
C ARG A 264 3.95 26.12 -3.79
N ASP A 265 4.84 26.44 -4.72
CA ASP A 265 4.70 27.63 -5.57
C ASP A 265 3.45 27.53 -6.45
N ALA A 266 3.18 26.34 -7.03
CA ALA A 266 1.99 26.11 -7.84
C ALA A 266 0.69 26.17 -7.02
N MET A 267 0.68 25.64 -5.78
CA MET A 267 -0.47 25.73 -4.88
C MET A 267 -0.76 27.19 -4.49
N LYS A 268 0.28 27.96 -4.12
CA LYS A 268 0.15 29.39 -3.82
C LYS A 268 -0.37 30.16 -5.04
N ALA A 269 0.21 29.94 -6.22
CA ALA A 269 -0.19 30.62 -7.45
C ALA A 269 -1.65 30.31 -7.84
N PHE A 270 -2.06 29.04 -7.77
CA PHE A 270 -3.45 28.65 -7.99
C PHE A 270 -4.40 29.35 -7.01
N ARG A 271 -4.04 29.38 -5.72
CA ARG A 271 -4.88 29.99 -4.69
C ARG A 271 -5.04 31.49 -4.87
N THR A 272 -3.93 32.21 -5.08
CA THR A 272 -3.93 33.66 -5.31
C THR A 272 -4.81 34.02 -6.50
N LYS A 273 -4.63 33.33 -7.63
CA LYS A 273 -5.48 33.55 -8.79
C LYS A 273 -6.95 33.29 -8.48
N TYR A 274 -7.26 32.18 -7.82
CA TYR A 274 -8.65 31.83 -7.54
C TYR A 274 -9.34 32.89 -6.66
N ASP A 275 -8.64 33.43 -5.67
CA ASP A 275 -9.16 34.48 -4.78
C ASP A 275 -9.30 35.85 -5.49
N GLU A 276 -8.47 36.14 -6.49
CA GLU A 276 -8.53 37.37 -7.32
C GLU A 276 -9.58 37.30 -8.44
N SER A 277 -9.93 36.09 -8.91
CA SER A 277 -10.81 35.86 -10.04
C SER A 277 -12.28 35.78 -9.61
N GLY A 278 -13.09 36.79 -9.97
CA GLY A 278 -14.53 36.79 -9.70
C GLY A 278 -15.36 35.82 -10.56
N ASP A 279 -14.80 35.31 -11.66
CA ASP A 279 -15.42 34.34 -12.57
C ASP A 279 -14.45 33.16 -12.75
N THR A 280 -14.81 31.99 -12.24
CA THR A 280 -13.93 30.80 -12.22
C THR A 280 -14.51 29.68 -13.07
N SER A 281 -13.63 29.04 -13.83
CA SER A 281 -14.01 27.87 -14.63
C SER A 281 -14.48 26.73 -13.72
N LEU A 282 -15.38 25.87 -14.20
CA LEU A 282 -15.81 24.67 -13.45
C LEU A 282 -14.63 23.78 -13.02
N PRO A 283 -13.62 23.46 -13.88
CA PRO A 283 -12.40 22.76 -13.47
C PRO A 283 -11.68 23.39 -12.28
N ASP A 284 -11.53 24.71 -12.27
CA ASP A 284 -10.89 25.46 -11.20
C ASP A 284 -11.72 25.40 -9.91
N SER A 285 -13.05 25.59 -9.99
CA SER A 285 -13.95 25.49 -8.83
C SER A 285 -13.89 24.11 -8.17
N LEU A 286 -13.82 23.04 -8.98
CA LEU A 286 -13.69 21.67 -8.48
C LEU A 286 -12.36 21.45 -7.77
N MET A 287 -11.24 21.92 -8.33
CA MET A 287 -9.94 21.81 -7.66
C MET A 287 -9.92 22.61 -6.35
N ASN A 288 -10.48 23.81 -6.34
CA ASN A 288 -10.54 24.64 -5.14
C ASN A 288 -11.36 24.01 -4.01
N ARG A 289 -12.38 23.19 -4.32
CA ARG A 289 -13.10 22.41 -3.29
C ARG A 289 -12.21 21.37 -2.61
N LEU A 290 -11.26 20.80 -3.35
CA LEU A 290 -10.31 19.80 -2.84
C LEU A 290 -9.08 20.46 -2.19
N TYR A 291 -8.77 21.70 -2.58
CA TYR A 291 -7.59 22.44 -2.14
C TYR A 291 -7.44 22.45 -0.61
N GLY A 292 -8.52 22.70 0.14
CA GLY A 292 -8.44 22.75 1.60
C GLY A 292 -7.95 21.43 2.23
N ARG A 293 -8.41 20.29 1.71
CA ARG A 293 -7.97 18.96 2.19
C ARG A 293 -6.53 18.68 1.79
N ILE A 294 -6.16 18.95 0.53
CA ILE A 294 -4.79 18.77 0.04
C ILE A 294 -3.83 19.68 0.81
N SER A 295 -4.15 20.96 0.97
CA SER A 295 -3.30 21.92 1.67
C SER A 295 -3.07 21.57 3.13
N HIS A 296 -4.07 20.99 3.81
CA HIS A 296 -3.93 20.58 5.20
C HIS A 296 -3.04 19.33 5.35
N GLU A 297 -3.21 18.33 4.48
CA GLU A 297 -2.39 17.12 4.53
C GLU A 297 -0.91 17.40 4.26
N TYR A 298 -0.63 18.34 3.35
CA TYR A 298 0.71 18.73 2.98
C TYR A 298 1.24 19.93 3.78
N GLU A 299 0.51 20.39 4.81
CA GLU A 299 0.79 21.63 5.53
C GLU A 299 2.23 21.68 6.07
N GLU A 300 2.70 20.61 6.71
CA GLU A 300 4.07 20.53 7.25
C GLU A 300 5.15 20.66 6.16
N LEU A 301 4.92 20.07 4.98
CA LEU A 301 5.85 20.17 3.84
C LEU A 301 5.76 21.53 3.13
N LEU A 302 4.58 22.14 3.11
CA LEU A 302 4.33 23.41 2.41
C LEU A 302 4.73 24.63 3.24
N GLN A 303 4.70 24.52 4.57
CA GLN A 303 5.09 25.56 5.51
C GLN A 303 6.59 25.59 5.82
N SER A 304 7.38 24.63 5.33
CA SER A 304 8.84 24.67 5.46
C SER A 304 9.43 25.78 4.57
N GLU A 305 9.15 27.03 4.90
CA GLU A 305 9.89 28.23 4.48
C GLU A 305 11.18 28.38 5.29
N ALA A 306 11.65 27.28 5.90
CA ALA A 306 12.87 27.30 6.67
C ALA A 306 14.00 27.72 5.74
N GLU A 307 14.55 28.91 5.97
CA GLU A 307 15.87 29.33 5.48
C GLU A 307 16.96 28.29 5.83
N ASN A 308 16.63 27.37 6.74
CA ASN A 308 17.42 26.25 7.22
C ASN A 308 17.10 24.94 6.45
N LYS A 309 18.11 24.49 5.70
CA LYS A 309 18.12 23.25 4.91
C LYS A 309 17.94 21.97 5.76
N GLU A 310 18.44 21.94 6.99
CA GLU A 310 18.41 20.74 7.85
C GLU A 310 17.01 20.45 8.39
N LEU A 311 16.26 21.50 8.73
CA LEU A 311 14.88 21.38 9.23
C LEU A 311 13.92 20.92 8.13
N GLU A 312 14.22 21.26 6.87
CA GLU A 312 13.50 20.78 5.69
C GLU A 312 13.70 19.27 5.48
N ASP A 313 14.95 18.78 5.57
CA ASP A 313 15.26 17.35 5.39
C ASP A 313 14.66 16.47 6.48
N ILE A 314 14.65 16.92 7.74
CA ILE A 314 14.01 16.20 8.84
C ILE A 314 12.49 16.13 8.63
N THR A 315 11.86 17.27 8.28
CA THR A 315 10.42 17.34 7.99
C THR A 315 10.04 16.39 6.85
N LEU A 316 10.89 16.32 5.83
CA LEU A 316 10.69 15.43 4.69
C LEU A 316 10.73 13.94 5.08
N ILE A 317 11.73 13.53 5.87
CA ILE A 317 11.84 12.15 6.33
C ILE A 317 10.62 11.80 7.20
N LYS A 318 10.17 12.70 8.09
CA LYS A 318 8.96 12.51 8.91
C LYS A 318 7.72 12.33 8.05
N TRP A 319 7.54 13.15 7.03
CA TRP A 319 6.40 13.04 6.12
C TRP A 319 6.39 11.68 5.41
N CYS A 320 7.54 11.20 4.93
CA CYS A 320 7.66 9.87 4.34
C CYS A 320 7.28 8.74 5.32
N ILE A 321 7.59 8.88 6.62
CA ILE A 321 7.22 7.90 7.65
C ILE A 321 5.69 7.88 7.86
N GLN A 322 5.07 9.07 7.91
CA GLN A 322 3.62 9.23 8.10
C GLN A 322 2.81 8.63 6.93
N HIS A 323 3.31 8.77 5.70
CA HIS A 323 2.63 8.33 4.47
C HIS A 323 3.07 6.94 3.97
N ASP A 324 3.60 6.09 4.85
CA ASP A 324 4.01 4.71 4.55
C ASP A 324 5.15 4.55 3.52
N TYR A 325 5.87 5.62 3.19
CA TYR A 325 7.08 5.57 2.34
C TYR A 325 8.35 5.19 3.11
N VAL A 326 8.31 4.07 3.82
CA VAL A 326 9.41 3.67 4.70
C VAL A 326 10.73 3.48 3.94
N GLN A 327 10.72 2.96 2.71
CA GLN A 327 11.93 2.84 1.90
C GLN A 327 12.51 4.21 1.49
N GLN A 328 11.64 5.19 1.20
CA GLN A 328 12.08 6.55 0.90
C GLN A 328 12.65 7.22 2.15
N ALA A 329 11.98 7.06 3.29
CA ALA A 329 12.46 7.57 4.57
C ALA A 329 13.84 7.00 4.93
N LEU A 330 14.04 5.68 4.77
CA LEU A 330 15.35 5.04 4.98
C LEU A 330 16.42 5.63 4.04
N THR A 331 16.09 5.81 2.76
CA THR A 331 17.02 6.34 1.76
C THR A 331 17.42 7.77 2.11
N LEU A 332 16.44 8.67 2.27
CA LEU A 332 16.64 10.06 2.64
C LEU A 332 17.41 10.18 3.95
N TYR A 333 17.05 9.41 4.97
CA TYR A 333 17.75 9.40 6.25
C TYR A 333 19.24 9.08 6.07
N THR A 334 19.56 8.01 5.34
CA THR A 334 20.97 7.60 5.17
C THR A 334 21.80 8.58 4.35
N GLU A 335 21.17 9.34 3.46
CA GLU A 335 21.83 10.34 2.60
C GLU A 335 21.99 11.70 3.30
N GLN A 336 20.95 12.18 3.99
CA GLN A 336 20.89 13.54 4.53
C GLN A 336 21.43 13.66 5.95
N VAL A 337 21.29 12.63 6.80
CA VAL A 337 21.77 12.71 8.19
C VAL A 337 23.28 12.98 8.32
N PRO A 338 24.17 12.45 7.47
CA PRO A 338 25.57 12.84 7.46
C PRO A 338 25.80 14.34 7.26
N GLU A 339 25.02 14.98 6.37
CA GLU A 339 25.07 16.43 6.15
C GLU A 339 24.59 17.18 7.39
N ILE A 340 23.47 16.74 7.99
CA ILE A 340 22.94 17.32 9.23
C ILE A 340 23.99 17.25 10.34
N PHE A 341 24.66 16.12 10.53
CA PHE A 341 25.74 15.97 11.52
C PHE A 341 26.91 16.92 11.27
N SER A 342 27.31 17.10 10.00
CA SER A 342 28.38 18.02 9.63
C SER A 342 27.99 19.48 9.91
N ASN A 343 26.78 19.89 9.50
CA ASN A 343 26.30 21.26 9.66
C ASN A 343 26.10 21.62 11.14
N CYS A 344 25.66 20.68 11.96
CA CYS A 344 25.56 20.84 13.42
C CYS A 344 26.91 20.69 14.14
N ARG A 345 28.02 20.56 13.40
CA ARG A 345 29.39 20.42 13.91
C ARG A 345 29.52 19.31 14.94
N ILE A 346 28.77 18.21 14.75
CA ILE A 346 28.84 17.03 15.61
C ILE A 346 30.26 16.49 15.64
N ALA A 347 30.95 16.50 14.49
CA ALA A 347 32.36 16.21 14.42
C ALA A 347 33.01 16.71 13.12
N SER A 348 34.33 16.81 13.11
CA SER A 348 35.12 17.25 11.97
C SER A 348 36.47 16.53 11.90
N LEU A 349 37.05 16.47 10.69
CA LEU A 349 38.39 15.91 10.49
C LEU A 349 39.47 16.87 11.00
N THR A 350 40.42 16.33 11.76
CA THR A 350 41.65 17.04 12.15
C THR A 350 42.61 17.16 10.96
N PRO A 351 43.62 18.06 11.01
CA PRO A 351 44.66 18.11 9.99
C PRO A 351 45.34 16.75 9.76
N GLU A 352 45.61 16.00 10.83
CA GLU A 352 46.21 14.68 10.78
C GLU A 352 45.28 13.67 10.10
N GLY A 353 43.98 13.69 10.41
CA GLY A 353 42.99 12.84 9.77
C GLY A 353 42.83 13.13 8.28
N ARG A 354 42.90 14.40 7.87
CA ARG A 354 42.86 14.78 6.44
C ARG A 354 44.06 14.24 5.68
N ILE A 355 45.25 14.23 6.29
CA ILE A 355 46.45 13.62 5.69
C ILE A 355 46.26 12.10 5.56
N HIS A 356 45.77 11.45 6.61
CA HIS A 356 45.57 10.00 6.65
C HIS A 356 44.56 9.53 5.59
N PHE A 357 43.41 10.21 5.50
CA PHE A 357 42.31 9.87 4.58
C PHE A 357 42.36 10.61 3.24
N LYS A 358 43.48 11.23 2.88
CA LYS A 358 43.62 12.04 1.66
C LYS A 358 43.10 11.33 0.41
N LYS A 359 43.46 10.05 0.24
CA LYS A 359 43.03 9.23 -0.91
C LYS A 359 41.51 9.01 -0.94
N ASP A 360 40.89 8.78 0.21
CA ASP A 360 39.43 8.57 0.32
C ASP A 360 38.66 9.88 0.08
N LEU A 361 39.21 11.01 0.54
CA LEU A 361 38.64 12.34 0.32
C LEU A 361 38.74 12.77 -1.14
N GLU A 362 39.86 12.49 -1.81
CA GLU A 362 40.10 12.81 -3.23
C GLU A 362 39.43 11.83 -4.21
N ALA A 363 38.85 10.72 -3.71
CA ALA A 363 38.12 9.79 -4.55
C ALA A 363 36.92 10.47 -5.25
N ASN A 364 36.88 10.40 -6.58
CA ASN A 364 35.89 11.08 -7.42
C ASN A 364 34.59 10.28 -7.50
N ASP A 365 33.84 10.23 -6.40
CA ASP A 365 32.64 9.39 -6.26
C ASP A 365 31.33 10.19 -6.06
N ARG A 366 31.33 11.49 -6.38
CA ARG A 366 30.21 12.44 -6.17
C ARG A 366 29.66 12.51 -4.73
N THR A 367 30.29 11.86 -3.75
CA THR A 367 29.83 11.91 -2.35
C THR A 367 30.48 13.06 -1.60
N SER A 368 29.70 13.70 -0.73
CA SER A 368 30.18 14.82 0.10
C SER A 368 31.21 14.39 1.13
N GLU A 369 32.01 15.35 1.62
CA GLU A 369 32.94 15.11 2.71
C GLU A 369 32.21 14.62 3.98
N ALA A 370 31.04 15.19 4.27
CA ALA A 370 30.18 14.79 5.39
C ALA A 370 29.76 13.32 5.29
N PHE A 371 29.25 12.90 4.12
CA PHE A 371 28.92 11.51 3.87
C PHE A 371 30.13 10.59 4.00
N LYS A 372 31.29 11.00 3.47
CA LYS A 372 32.53 10.22 3.61
C LYS A 372 32.87 10.02 5.09
N LEU A 373 32.89 11.08 5.89
CA LEU A 373 33.22 11.03 7.32
C LEU A 373 32.27 10.11 8.11
N PHE A 374 30.96 10.31 8.01
CA PHE A 374 29.98 9.61 8.83
C PHE A 374 29.50 8.27 8.25
N ALA A 375 29.75 7.98 6.97
CA ALA A 375 29.28 6.74 6.33
C ALA A 375 30.41 5.80 5.87
N LYS A 376 31.53 6.33 5.38
CA LYS A 376 32.57 5.54 4.68
C LYS A 376 33.90 5.39 5.43
N LEU A 377 34.42 6.45 6.05
CA LEU A 377 35.74 6.42 6.68
C LEU A 377 35.78 5.39 7.81
N LYS A 378 36.82 4.54 7.77
CA LYS A 378 37.02 3.44 8.70
C LYS A 378 38.47 2.99 8.70
N ASP A 379 38.92 2.47 9.84
CA ASP A 379 40.19 1.75 9.95
C ASP A 379 39.99 0.28 9.55
N GLN A 380 40.56 -0.13 8.42
CA GLN A 380 40.35 -1.47 7.85
C GLN A 380 40.86 -2.60 8.75
N ASP A 381 41.92 -2.37 9.51
CA ASP A 381 42.50 -3.38 10.41
C ASP A 381 41.59 -3.59 11.62
N ARG A 382 41.03 -2.50 12.15
CA ARG A 382 40.02 -2.55 13.22
C ARG A 382 38.76 -3.27 12.75
N GLU A 383 38.23 -2.92 11.58
CA GLU A 383 37.02 -3.54 11.04
C GLU A 383 37.19 -5.04 10.79
N SER A 384 38.38 -5.45 10.33
CA SER A 384 38.72 -6.87 10.15
C SER A 384 38.70 -7.63 11.49
N LYS A 385 39.23 -7.03 12.55
CA LYS A 385 39.20 -7.61 13.91
C LYS A 385 37.78 -7.68 14.46
N ALA A 386 36.98 -6.63 14.28
CA ALA A 386 35.57 -6.60 14.71
C ALA A 386 34.76 -7.70 14.00
N GLN A 387 34.91 -7.84 12.68
CA GLN A 387 34.24 -8.89 11.91
C GLN A 387 34.66 -10.30 12.39
N GLN A 388 35.96 -10.50 12.66
CA GLN A 388 36.45 -11.77 13.19
C GLN A 388 35.84 -12.08 14.56
N TYR A 389 35.73 -11.08 15.44
CA TYR A 389 35.10 -11.22 16.75
C TYR A 389 33.61 -11.59 16.63
N THR A 390 32.84 -10.86 15.83
CA THR A 390 31.42 -11.13 15.58
C THR A 390 31.19 -12.53 15.02
N ASN A 391 32.01 -12.96 14.05
CA ASN A 391 31.95 -14.31 13.50
C ASN A 391 32.24 -15.38 14.56
N ASN A 392 33.18 -15.11 15.47
CA ASN A 392 33.52 -16.03 16.56
C ASN A 392 32.39 -16.14 17.58
N VAL A 393 31.69 -15.05 17.90
CA VAL A 393 30.50 -15.07 18.77
C VAL A 393 29.39 -15.91 18.14
N LYS A 394 29.05 -15.66 16.87
CA LYS A 394 28.03 -16.43 16.15
C LYS A 394 28.37 -17.93 16.09
N LYS A 395 29.63 -18.26 15.80
CA LYS A 395 30.11 -19.66 15.79
C LYS A 395 30.04 -20.33 17.16
N LYS A 396 30.35 -19.62 18.24
CA LYS A 396 30.27 -20.13 19.60
C LYS A 396 28.82 -20.30 20.07
N TYR A 397 27.93 -19.37 19.72
CA TYR A 397 26.49 -19.49 19.95
C TYR A 397 25.94 -20.78 19.34
N TYR A 398 26.21 -21.06 18.06
CA TYR A 398 25.73 -22.30 17.41
C TYR A 398 26.23 -23.58 18.09
N LYS A 399 27.47 -23.56 18.57
CA LYS A 399 28.01 -24.69 19.35
C LYS A 399 27.31 -24.84 20.70
N LEU A 400 27.04 -23.73 21.39
CA LEU A 400 26.35 -23.71 22.67
C LEU A 400 24.89 -24.19 22.50
N LEU A 401 24.13 -23.61 21.58
CA LEU A 401 22.76 -24.00 21.28
C LEU A 401 22.66 -25.52 21.01
N ARG A 402 23.56 -26.05 20.15
CA ARG A 402 23.58 -27.48 19.84
C ARG A 402 23.96 -28.34 21.04
N LYS A 403 24.89 -27.87 21.87
CA LYS A 403 25.27 -28.54 23.12
C LYS A 403 24.08 -28.63 24.07
N GLU A 404 23.39 -27.52 24.34
CA GLU A 404 22.29 -27.49 25.30
C GLU A 404 21.10 -28.33 24.83
N VAL A 405 20.71 -28.24 23.55
CA VAL A 405 19.67 -29.11 22.95
C VAL A 405 20.03 -30.60 23.09
N ASN A 406 21.29 -30.97 22.84
CA ASN A 406 21.74 -32.36 22.94
C ASN A 406 21.77 -32.89 24.38
N MET A 407 21.92 -32.00 25.38
CA MET A 407 21.97 -32.38 26.79
C MET A 407 20.59 -32.68 27.39
N ILE A 408 19.54 -32.00 26.90
CA ILE A 408 18.16 -32.15 27.43
C ILE A 408 17.72 -33.62 27.48
N PRO A 409 17.82 -34.44 26.41
CA PRO A 409 17.34 -35.83 26.46
C PRO A 409 18.04 -36.73 27.48
N SER A 410 19.31 -36.47 27.79
CA SER A 410 20.02 -37.20 28.86
C SER A 410 19.62 -36.66 30.23
N ALA A 411 19.57 -35.34 30.41
CA ALA A 411 19.30 -34.72 31.69
C ALA A 411 17.86 -35.01 32.18
N VAL A 412 16.91 -35.07 31.26
CA VAL A 412 15.52 -35.48 31.52
C VAL A 412 15.42 -36.93 32.03
N LYS A 413 16.34 -37.83 31.65
CA LYS A 413 16.35 -39.20 32.20
C LYS A 413 16.81 -39.23 33.65
N ASP A 414 17.72 -38.33 34.02
CA ASP A 414 18.28 -38.25 35.36
C ASP A 414 17.30 -37.56 36.33
N ASP A 415 16.65 -36.47 35.88
CA ASP A 415 15.60 -35.77 36.64
C ASP A 415 14.44 -35.36 35.71
N PRO A 416 13.37 -36.17 35.63
CA PRO A 416 12.20 -35.89 34.78
C PRO A 416 11.31 -34.74 35.25
N ASN A 417 11.44 -34.29 36.51
CA ASN A 417 10.58 -33.26 37.09
C ASN A 417 11.17 -31.85 36.96
N LYS A 418 12.46 -31.75 36.61
CA LYS A 418 13.13 -30.47 36.38
C LYS A 418 12.86 -29.93 34.99
N ASP A 419 12.71 -28.61 34.91
CA ASP A 419 12.54 -27.91 33.65
C ASP A 419 13.89 -27.57 33.00
N TRP A 420 14.46 -28.54 32.28
CA TRP A 420 15.72 -28.40 31.56
C TRP A 420 15.62 -27.46 30.36
N ALA A 421 14.42 -27.26 29.80
CA ALA A 421 14.20 -26.31 28.71
C ALA A 421 14.45 -24.86 29.17
N THR A 422 13.88 -24.48 30.32
CA THR A 422 14.11 -23.16 30.93
C THR A 422 15.57 -22.98 31.32
N GLN A 423 16.21 -23.99 31.92
CA GLN A 423 17.63 -23.92 32.26
C GLN A 423 18.54 -23.73 31.03
N ALA A 424 18.25 -24.45 29.94
CA ALA A 424 18.99 -24.30 28.69
C ALA A 424 18.80 -22.89 28.08
N GLN A 425 17.60 -22.34 28.20
CA GLN A 425 17.31 -20.97 27.77
C GLN A 425 18.13 -19.94 28.57
N GLU A 426 18.17 -20.04 29.91
CA GLU A 426 18.96 -19.16 30.76
C GLU A 426 20.46 -19.18 30.39
N ILE A 427 21.03 -20.37 30.13
CA ILE A 427 22.43 -20.51 29.70
C ILE A 427 22.70 -19.79 28.37
N ILE A 428 21.75 -19.87 27.43
CA ILE A 428 21.85 -19.21 26.13
C ILE A 428 21.74 -17.69 26.29
N GLU A 429 20.79 -17.21 27.08
CA GLU A 429 20.58 -15.79 27.34
C GLU A 429 21.79 -15.18 28.08
N ASP A 430 22.34 -15.86 29.08
CA ASP A 430 23.56 -15.47 29.78
C ASP A 430 24.76 -15.36 28.83
N TYR A 431 24.87 -16.29 27.88
CA TYR A 431 25.91 -16.24 26.86
C TYR A 431 25.77 -14.99 25.98
N LEU A 432 24.55 -14.67 25.54
CA LEU A 432 24.30 -13.49 24.71
C LEU A 432 24.53 -12.20 25.51
N ASN A 433 24.01 -12.09 26.73
CA ASN A 433 24.23 -10.97 27.63
C ASN A 433 25.71 -10.69 27.88
N LYS A 434 26.52 -11.75 28.06
CA LYS A 434 27.97 -11.64 28.24
C LYS A 434 28.73 -11.11 27.00
N HIS A 435 28.16 -11.29 25.81
CA HIS A 435 28.77 -10.84 24.55
C HIS A 435 28.09 -9.59 23.96
N SER A 436 27.00 -9.13 24.55
CA SER A 436 26.44 -7.80 24.36
C SER A 436 27.29 -6.75 25.10
N HIS A 437 27.24 -5.52 24.62
CA HIS A 437 27.95 -4.36 25.19
C HIS A 437 29.47 -4.57 25.35
N THR A 438 30.09 -5.23 24.38
CA THR A 438 31.55 -5.43 24.33
C THR A 438 32.22 -4.32 23.50
N GLU A 439 33.54 -4.37 23.33
CA GLU A 439 34.30 -3.41 22.51
C GLU A 439 33.86 -3.38 21.02
N PHE A 440 33.25 -4.46 20.52
CA PHE A 440 32.86 -4.58 19.11
C PHE A 440 31.37 -4.80 18.88
N ILE A 441 30.64 -5.29 19.88
CA ILE A 441 29.22 -5.66 19.76
C ILE A 441 28.41 -4.78 20.69
N ASP A 442 27.41 -4.10 20.14
CA ASP A 442 26.45 -3.35 20.93
C ASP A 442 25.49 -4.29 21.61
N THR A 443 24.79 -5.09 20.81
CA THR A 443 23.81 -6.05 21.30
C THR A 443 23.86 -7.31 20.45
N ALA A 444 23.80 -8.46 21.10
CA ALA A 444 23.52 -9.75 20.47
C ALA A 444 22.16 -10.24 20.99
N VAL A 445 21.21 -10.44 20.08
CA VAL A 445 19.83 -10.81 20.43
C VAL A 445 19.37 -12.05 19.68
N LEU A 446 18.43 -12.78 20.28
CA LEU A 446 17.69 -13.84 19.60
C LEU A 446 16.72 -13.21 18.59
N ASN A 447 16.62 -13.82 17.42
CA ASN A 447 15.65 -13.39 16.42
C ASN A 447 14.21 -13.75 16.82
N ASP A 448 14.07 -14.85 17.57
CA ASP A 448 12.79 -15.41 17.97
C ASP A 448 12.94 -16.03 19.36
N ALA A 449 12.76 -15.22 20.41
CA ALA A 449 12.91 -15.66 21.80
C ALA A 449 11.83 -16.69 22.17
N GLU A 450 10.57 -16.41 21.81
CA GLU A 450 9.46 -17.35 22.03
C GLU A 450 9.67 -18.67 21.30
N GLY A 451 10.21 -18.63 20.08
CA GLY A 451 10.53 -19.82 19.31
C GLY A 451 11.69 -20.62 19.87
N LEU A 452 12.68 -19.98 20.50
CA LEU A 452 13.71 -20.70 21.25
C LEU A 452 13.08 -21.49 22.40
N THR A 453 12.26 -20.81 23.24
CA THR A 453 11.55 -21.44 24.35
C THR A 453 10.67 -22.59 23.88
N ALA A 454 9.91 -22.40 22.80
CA ALA A 454 9.07 -23.43 22.21
C ALA A 454 9.88 -24.62 21.73
N SER A 455 11.02 -24.39 21.07
CA SER A 455 11.89 -25.44 20.55
C SER A 455 12.53 -26.28 21.67
N LEU A 456 13.06 -25.64 22.70
CA LEU A 456 13.63 -26.33 23.86
C LEU A 456 12.55 -27.13 24.61
N SER A 457 11.35 -26.57 24.76
CA SER A 457 10.20 -27.25 25.36
C SER A 457 9.77 -28.49 24.58
N ILE A 458 9.81 -28.44 23.24
CA ILE A 458 9.53 -29.59 22.38
C ILE A 458 10.60 -30.67 22.59
N VAL A 459 11.88 -30.33 22.62
CA VAL A 459 12.95 -31.31 22.84
C VAL A 459 12.76 -32.03 24.18
N GLN A 460 12.46 -31.28 25.25
CA GLN A 460 12.14 -31.84 26.57
C GLN A 460 10.91 -32.73 26.53
N SER A 461 9.83 -32.28 25.89
CA SER A 461 8.57 -33.02 25.83
C SER A 461 8.69 -34.28 24.97
N LEU A 462 9.51 -34.28 23.91
CA LEU A 462 9.87 -35.48 23.15
C LEU A 462 10.66 -36.45 24.03
N ALA A 463 11.61 -35.96 24.82
CA ALA A 463 12.42 -36.78 25.72
C ALA A 463 11.59 -37.43 26.84
N LEU A 464 10.59 -36.70 27.36
CA LEU A 464 9.61 -37.20 28.32
C LEU A 464 8.54 -38.11 27.70
N LEU A 465 8.57 -38.30 26.37
CA LEU A 465 7.53 -39.02 25.61
C LEU A 465 6.13 -38.42 25.76
N ARG A 466 6.04 -37.12 26.10
CA ARG A 466 4.78 -36.39 26.28
C ARG A 466 4.15 -35.90 24.97
N ILE A 467 4.91 -35.76 23.88
CA ILE A 467 4.39 -35.24 22.60
C ILE A 467 3.68 -36.27 21.71
N PRO A 468 4.19 -37.50 21.51
CA PRO A 468 3.73 -38.28 20.36
C PRO A 468 2.36 -38.96 20.58
N ASN A 469 1.78 -38.89 21.79
CA ASN A 469 0.42 -39.38 22.10
C ASN A 469 -0.67 -38.29 22.13
N LEU A 470 -0.35 -37.04 21.79
CA LEU A 470 -1.29 -35.93 21.99
C LEU A 470 -2.08 -35.50 20.77
N VAL A 471 -1.64 -35.90 19.60
CA VAL A 471 -2.46 -35.72 18.39
C VAL A 471 -3.62 -36.74 18.36
N VAL A 472 -3.66 -37.68 19.31
CA VAL A 472 -4.71 -38.72 19.40
C VAL A 472 -5.52 -38.69 20.71
N ASP A 473 -5.02 -38.12 21.83
CA ASP A 473 -5.64 -38.34 23.16
C ASP A 473 -5.81 -37.09 24.09
N GLU A 474 -5.86 -35.86 23.54
CA GLU A 474 -6.31 -34.59 24.19
C GLU A 474 -5.64 -34.12 25.52
N LYS A 475 -4.63 -34.80 26.10
CA LYS A 475 -4.22 -34.56 27.51
C LYS A 475 -3.16 -33.49 27.82
N ILE A 476 -2.39 -32.95 26.87
CA ILE A 476 -1.45 -31.80 27.06
C ILE A 476 -1.53 -30.83 25.86
N LYS A 477 -2.32 -29.78 25.98
CA LYS A 477 -2.46 -28.76 24.93
C LYS A 477 -1.13 -28.07 24.69
N LEU A 478 -0.53 -28.25 23.51
CA LEU A 478 0.64 -27.48 23.08
C LEU A 478 0.22 -26.01 22.90
N SER A 479 1.12 -25.08 23.21
CA SER A 479 0.91 -23.70 22.79
C SER A 479 1.03 -23.60 21.26
N LYS A 480 0.40 -22.59 20.67
CA LYS A 480 0.46 -22.36 19.23
C LYS A 480 1.91 -22.30 18.69
N PRO A 481 2.86 -21.60 19.34
CA PRO A 481 4.28 -21.64 18.96
C PRO A 481 4.91 -23.04 19.00
N GLN A 482 4.56 -23.87 19.99
CA GLN A 482 5.08 -25.23 20.10
C GLN A 482 4.53 -26.13 18.98
N GLU A 483 3.26 -25.98 18.59
CA GLU A 483 2.71 -26.73 17.46
C GLU A 483 3.42 -26.38 16.16
N ASP A 484 3.66 -25.09 15.92
CA ASP A 484 4.27 -24.61 14.68
C ASP A 484 5.74 -25.07 14.57
N LYS A 485 6.51 -25.02 15.67
CA LYS A 485 7.88 -25.56 15.73
C LYS A 485 7.92 -27.08 15.59
N PHE A 486 6.96 -27.82 16.16
CA PHE A 486 6.88 -29.27 16.00
C PHE A 486 6.57 -29.66 14.55
N LYS A 487 5.64 -28.96 13.89
CA LYS A 487 5.36 -29.15 12.46
C LYS A 487 6.58 -28.85 11.61
N ALA A 488 7.30 -27.76 11.89
CA ALA A 488 8.53 -27.41 11.19
C ALA A 488 9.60 -28.51 11.33
N LEU A 489 9.82 -29.01 12.55
CA LEU A 489 10.75 -30.12 12.80
C LEU A 489 10.36 -31.37 12.01
N LYS A 490 9.07 -31.74 12.02
CA LYS A 490 8.58 -32.92 11.29
C LYS A 490 8.75 -32.76 9.78
N ALA A 491 8.45 -31.58 9.23
CA ALA A 491 8.63 -31.30 7.81
C ALA A 491 10.10 -31.44 7.38
N VAL A 492 11.03 -30.88 8.17
CA VAL A 492 12.48 -31.00 7.90
C VAL A 492 12.94 -32.46 8.01
N TYR A 493 12.43 -33.21 8.98
CA TYR A 493 12.71 -34.64 9.10
C TYR A 493 12.23 -35.43 7.88
N GLU A 494 11.02 -35.18 7.40
CA GLU A 494 10.41 -35.89 6.27
C GLU A 494 11.02 -35.51 4.91
N SER A 495 11.60 -34.31 4.78
CA SER A 495 12.31 -33.88 3.58
C SER A 495 13.72 -34.45 3.45
N ASP A 496 14.30 -34.97 4.53
CA ASP A 496 15.63 -35.57 4.53
C ASP A 496 15.58 -36.99 3.92
N GLN A 497 16.30 -37.20 2.81
CA GLN A 497 16.24 -38.46 2.05
C GLN A 497 16.83 -39.67 2.81
N GLU A 498 17.55 -39.46 3.91
CA GLU A 498 18.18 -40.51 4.71
C GLU A 498 17.36 -40.90 5.95
N THR A 499 16.23 -40.24 6.21
CA THR A 499 15.34 -40.57 7.34
C THR A 499 14.33 -41.66 6.96
N GLN A 500 13.85 -42.39 7.97
CA GLN A 500 12.79 -43.40 7.77
C GLN A 500 11.44 -42.74 7.98
N SER A 501 10.41 -43.17 7.23
CA SER A 501 9.04 -42.68 7.45
C SER A 501 8.62 -42.86 8.91
N LEU A 502 8.04 -41.79 9.49
CA LEU A 502 7.43 -41.83 10.81
C LEU A 502 6.08 -42.56 10.81
N GLN A 503 5.49 -42.75 9.62
CA GLN A 503 4.17 -43.36 9.45
C GLN A 503 4.19 -44.83 9.89
N GLY A 504 3.28 -45.20 10.79
CA GLY A 504 3.15 -46.56 11.32
C GLY A 504 4.12 -46.92 12.46
N LYS A 505 4.98 -45.99 12.92
CA LYS A 505 5.82 -46.18 14.11
C LYS A 505 5.05 -45.82 15.38
N GLU A 506 5.37 -46.51 16.48
CA GLU A 506 4.80 -46.16 17.78
C GLU A 506 5.26 -44.76 18.23
N PRO A 507 4.43 -44.01 18.98
CA PRO A 507 4.73 -42.67 19.47
C PRO A 507 6.14 -42.52 20.05
N ARG A 508 6.55 -43.47 20.90
CA ARG A 508 7.88 -43.51 21.52
C ARG A 508 9.01 -43.64 20.51
N GLU A 509 8.79 -44.41 19.44
CA GLU A 509 9.76 -44.59 18.37
C GLU A 509 9.86 -43.35 17.49
N GLN A 510 8.73 -42.68 17.21
CA GLN A 510 8.70 -41.40 16.50
C GLN A 510 9.50 -40.32 17.24
N ALA A 511 9.25 -40.16 18.55
CA ALA A 511 10.03 -39.22 19.38
C ALA A 511 11.52 -39.56 19.40
N GLY A 512 11.87 -40.86 19.51
CA GLY A 512 13.25 -41.30 19.42
C GLY A 512 13.91 -41.00 18.07
N CYS A 513 13.18 -41.10 16.97
CA CYS A 513 13.66 -40.75 15.63
C CYS A 513 13.93 -39.24 15.50
N LEU A 514 13.00 -38.41 15.96
CA LEU A 514 13.12 -36.95 15.92
C LEU A 514 14.28 -36.44 16.80
N ILE A 515 14.44 -36.98 18.01
CA ILE A 515 15.57 -36.62 18.90
C ILE A 515 16.91 -37.01 18.26
N LYS A 516 17.01 -38.21 17.67
CA LYS A 516 18.24 -38.65 16.98
C LYS A 516 18.58 -37.75 15.80
N PHE A 517 17.56 -37.33 15.05
CA PHE A 517 17.73 -36.42 13.93
C PHE A 517 18.24 -35.06 14.36
N LEU A 518 17.60 -34.44 15.36
CA LEU A 518 18.03 -33.18 15.96
C LEU A 518 19.49 -33.24 16.45
N ASN A 519 19.85 -34.29 17.17
CA ASN A 519 21.15 -34.35 17.81
C ASN A 519 22.30 -34.62 16.81
N GLY A 520 22.05 -35.46 15.81
CA GLY A 520 23.11 -36.04 14.98
C GLY A 520 23.08 -35.69 13.50
N ARG A 521 21.91 -35.44 12.91
CA ARG A 521 21.75 -35.37 11.44
C ARG A 521 21.36 -33.99 10.93
N MET A 522 20.63 -33.20 11.71
CA MET A 522 20.22 -31.87 11.28
C MET A 522 21.45 -31.01 10.95
N ASN A 523 21.40 -30.40 9.76
CA ASN A 523 22.50 -29.61 9.23
C ASN A 523 22.71 -28.31 10.05
N GLN A 524 23.89 -27.70 9.92
CA GLN A 524 24.26 -26.52 10.72
C GLN A 524 23.48 -25.26 10.36
N THR A 525 22.80 -25.23 9.22
CA THR A 525 22.07 -24.07 8.70
C THR A 525 20.59 -24.07 9.09
N GLU A 526 19.96 -25.24 9.15
CA GLU A 526 18.55 -25.42 9.52
C GLU A 526 18.36 -25.45 11.03
N PHE A 527 19.35 -25.96 11.75
CA PHE A 527 19.27 -26.10 13.21
C PHE A 527 19.02 -24.76 13.93
N PRO A 528 19.77 -23.67 13.65
CA PRO A 528 19.45 -22.36 14.22
C PRO A 528 18.11 -21.79 13.73
N LYS A 529 17.70 -22.06 12.47
CA LYS A 529 16.41 -21.59 11.94
C LYS A 529 15.22 -22.25 12.65
N LEU A 530 15.36 -23.53 13.02
CA LEU A 530 14.34 -24.24 13.79
C LEU A 530 14.23 -23.65 15.20
N CYS A 531 15.34 -23.58 15.94
CA CYS A 531 15.35 -23.10 17.32
C CYS A 531 15.14 -21.57 17.36
N SER A 532 16.23 -20.83 17.11
CA SER A 532 16.27 -19.38 16.96
C SER A 532 17.69 -19.01 16.49
N ASP A 533 17.83 -18.23 15.42
CA ASP A 533 19.12 -17.63 15.06
C ASP A 533 19.37 -16.35 15.87
N ILE A 534 20.59 -15.82 15.83
CA ILE A 534 20.93 -14.55 16.49
C ILE A 534 21.25 -13.47 15.46
N THR A 535 20.89 -12.25 15.83
CA THR A 535 21.36 -11.03 15.17
C THR A 535 22.36 -10.34 16.09
N ILE A 536 23.51 -10.00 15.52
CA ILE A 536 24.57 -9.27 16.21
C ILE A 536 24.62 -7.88 15.59
N PHE A 537 24.45 -6.86 16.41
CA PHE A 537 24.58 -5.46 16.01
C PHE A 537 25.96 -4.95 16.43
N PRO A 538 26.89 -4.76 15.49
CA PRO A 538 28.16 -4.11 15.79
C PRO A 538 27.91 -2.66 16.21
N ARG A 539 28.75 -2.12 17.11
CA ARG A 539 28.72 -0.69 17.40
C ARG A 539 29.25 0.10 16.22
N TYR A 540 28.34 0.80 15.56
CA TYR A 540 28.69 1.68 14.45
C TYR A 540 29.52 2.86 14.94
N SER A 541 29.22 3.37 16.13
CA SER A 541 29.94 4.44 16.79
C SER A 541 31.40 4.11 17.06
N ASP A 542 31.74 2.87 17.41
CA ASP A 542 33.11 2.53 17.80
C ASP A 542 34.13 2.69 16.66
N ARG A 543 33.69 2.55 15.40
CA ARG A 543 34.58 2.85 14.26
C ARG A 543 35.00 4.30 14.28
N PHE A 544 34.08 5.20 14.67
CA PHE A 544 34.27 6.64 14.75
C PHE A 544 35.06 7.02 16.00
N ILE A 545 34.72 6.45 17.15
CA ILE A 545 35.43 6.64 18.41
C ILE A 545 36.89 6.20 18.27
N HIS A 546 37.17 5.14 17.51
CA HIS A 546 38.54 4.75 17.18
C HIS A 546 39.29 5.84 16.40
N LEU A 547 38.65 6.46 15.39
CA LEU A 547 39.26 7.60 14.67
C LEU A 547 39.51 8.80 15.59
N TRP A 548 38.59 9.04 16.53
CA TRP A 548 38.76 10.09 17.54
C TRP A 548 39.94 9.80 18.47
N LYS A 549 40.07 8.57 18.97
CA LYS A 549 41.22 8.13 19.80
C LYS A 549 42.56 8.24 19.07
N MET A 550 42.56 8.04 17.75
CA MET A 550 43.75 8.22 16.90
C MET A 550 44.03 9.69 16.55
N ASN A 551 43.25 10.64 17.08
CA ASN A 551 43.34 12.07 16.80
C ASN A 551 43.14 12.42 15.31
N TRP A 552 42.38 11.61 14.56
CA TRP A 552 42.02 11.88 13.16
C TRP A 552 40.69 12.62 13.02
N VAL A 553 39.85 12.53 14.05
CA VAL A 553 38.54 13.16 14.11
C VAL A 553 38.39 13.85 15.46
N HIS A 554 37.69 14.97 15.47
CA HIS A 554 37.39 15.74 16.67
C HIS A 554 35.89 15.94 16.81
N SER A 555 35.39 15.87 18.04
CA SER A 555 33.99 16.14 18.39
C SER A 555 33.94 16.97 19.68
N ASN A 556 32.99 17.90 19.72
CA ASN A 556 32.74 18.77 20.87
C ASN A 556 31.54 18.33 21.73
N ILE A 557 30.89 17.23 21.37
CA ILE A 557 29.76 16.67 22.12
C ILE A 557 30.23 15.53 23.02
N PRO A 558 29.51 15.24 24.13
CA PRO A 558 29.84 14.11 25.00
C PRO A 558 29.87 12.78 24.24
N GLU A 559 30.80 11.89 24.61
CA GLU A 559 30.99 10.59 23.93
C GLU A 559 29.70 9.77 23.90
N ASP A 560 28.95 9.73 25.01
CA ASP A 560 27.68 8.98 25.09
C ASP A 560 26.64 9.49 24.09
N THR A 561 26.52 10.81 23.92
CA THR A 561 25.62 11.44 22.94
C THR A 561 26.07 11.15 21.51
N LEU A 562 27.37 11.22 21.24
CA LEU A 562 27.94 10.89 19.94
C LEU A 562 27.69 9.43 19.57
N ARG A 563 27.85 8.52 20.54
CA ARG A 563 27.58 7.10 20.36
C ARG A 563 26.12 6.85 20.01
N LEU A 564 25.20 7.44 20.76
CA LEU A 564 23.76 7.32 20.52
C LEU A 564 23.38 7.70 19.07
N LEU A 565 23.81 8.88 18.62
CA LEU A 565 23.52 9.36 17.26
C LEU A 565 24.10 8.45 16.17
N LEU A 566 25.37 8.03 16.33
CA LEU A 566 26.05 7.21 15.35
C LEU A 566 25.52 5.78 15.31
N ASP A 567 25.18 5.19 16.46
CA ASP A 567 24.63 3.84 16.53
C ASP A 567 23.20 3.78 15.97
N GLN A 568 22.35 4.78 16.25
CA GLN A 568 21.05 4.89 15.58
C GLN A 568 21.19 5.05 14.06
N TYR A 569 22.12 5.91 13.59
CA TYR A 569 22.41 6.04 12.15
C TYR A 569 22.88 4.72 11.54
N GLY A 570 23.79 4.02 12.21
CA GLY A 570 24.31 2.72 11.78
C GLY A 570 23.21 1.66 11.66
N ARG A 571 22.34 1.56 12.67
CA ARG A 571 21.19 0.63 12.66
C ARG A 571 20.26 0.90 11.47
N ILE A 572 19.90 2.16 11.23
CA ILE A 572 19.02 2.54 10.11
C ILE A 572 19.69 2.26 8.75
N LYS A 573 20.98 2.59 8.63
CA LYS A 573 21.76 2.28 7.42
C LYS A 573 21.82 0.79 7.14
N ASP A 574 21.98 -0.04 8.18
CA ASP A 574 21.94 -1.48 8.04
C ASP A 574 20.55 -1.95 7.62
N GLN A 575 19.47 -1.44 8.22
CA GLN A 575 18.10 -1.77 7.79
C GLN A 575 17.87 -1.46 6.31
N ARG A 576 18.29 -0.29 5.81
CA ARG A 576 18.21 0.05 4.37
C ARG A 576 18.97 -0.94 3.48
N ASN A 577 20.16 -1.37 3.89
CA ASN A 577 20.94 -2.35 3.11
C ASN A 577 20.26 -3.73 3.11
N HIS A 578 19.60 -4.11 4.20
CA HIS A 578 18.85 -5.35 4.28
C HIS A 578 17.55 -5.31 3.47
N THR A 579 16.84 -4.17 3.41
CA THR A 579 15.62 -4.04 2.59
C THR A 579 15.91 -4.00 1.09
N ASN A 580 17.06 -3.47 0.67
CA ASN A 580 17.48 -3.45 -0.74
C ASN A 580 17.97 -4.81 -1.27
N HIS A 581 18.51 -5.65 -0.40
CA HIS A 581 18.86 -7.03 -0.74
C HIS A 581 17.74 -7.94 -0.29
N ALA A 582 16.83 -8.32 -1.19
CA ALA A 582 15.80 -9.34 -0.94
C ALA A 582 16.44 -10.70 -0.54
N ARG A 583 16.95 -10.79 0.69
CA ARG A 583 17.40 -12.01 1.36
C ARG A 583 16.26 -12.42 2.26
N ASN A 584 15.56 -13.48 1.86
CA ASN A 584 14.45 -14.12 2.57
C ASN A 584 14.83 -14.74 3.95
N ASP A 585 15.93 -14.33 4.58
CA ASP A 585 16.56 -15.08 5.67
C ASP A 585 16.41 -14.45 7.07
N HIS A 586 15.83 -13.27 7.22
CA HIS A 586 15.45 -12.76 8.54
C HIS A 586 14.03 -12.20 8.49
N GLN A 587 13.24 -12.52 9.51
CA GLN A 587 11.95 -11.86 9.74
C GLN A 587 12.20 -10.36 9.66
N LEU A 588 11.62 -9.75 8.62
CA LEU A 588 11.53 -8.32 8.46
C LEU A 588 11.08 -7.78 9.81
N ASN A 589 11.86 -6.88 10.42
CA ASN A 589 11.32 -6.00 11.46
C ASN A 589 9.96 -5.51 10.95
N ALA A 590 8.91 -5.62 11.77
CA ALA A 590 7.59 -5.22 11.31
C ALA A 590 7.70 -3.77 10.82
N LEU A 591 6.96 -3.40 9.77
CA LEU A 591 7.04 -2.04 9.20
C LEU A 591 6.94 -0.96 10.30
N GLY A 592 6.17 -1.23 11.36
CA GLY A 592 6.07 -0.40 12.57
C GLY A 592 7.38 -0.23 13.35
N ASP A 593 8.20 -1.27 13.48
CA ASP A 593 9.48 -1.20 14.20
C ASP A 593 10.49 -0.31 13.48
N ILE A 594 10.52 -0.37 12.14
CA ILE A 594 11.40 0.50 11.33
C ILE A 594 10.96 1.95 11.45
N LYS A 595 9.64 2.21 11.41
CA LYS A 595 9.10 3.56 11.62
C LYS A 595 9.42 4.10 13.01
N ALA A 596 9.28 3.27 14.05
CA ALA A 596 9.63 3.65 15.41
C ALA A 596 11.11 4.03 15.54
N LEU A 597 12.00 3.21 14.98
CA LEU A 597 13.44 3.48 14.94
C LEU A 597 13.79 4.79 14.24
N LEU A 598 13.16 5.06 13.08
CA LEU A 598 13.35 6.32 12.35
C LEU A 598 12.88 7.52 13.16
N ASN A 599 11.69 7.45 13.76
CA ASN A 599 11.13 8.55 14.57
C ASN A 599 11.99 8.84 15.80
N GLU A 600 12.35 7.81 16.56
CA GLU A 600 13.22 7.94 17.75
C GLU A 600 14.55 8.61 17.39
N SER A 601 15.14 8.21 16.25
CA SER A 601 16.40 8.81 15.81
C SER A 601 16.23 10.26 15.36
N LEU A 602 15.16 10.59 14.63
CA LEU A 602 14.88 11.98 14.25
C LEU A 602 14.61 12.87 15.47
N GLU A 603 13.94 12.37 16.50
CA GLU A 603 13.76 13.08 17.78
C GLU A 603 15.11 13.33 18.46
N THR A 604 15.94 12.29 18.57
CA THR A 604 17.30 12.41 19.15
C THR A 604 18.14 13.44 18.38
N ILE A 605 18.10 13.40 17.04
CA ILE A 605 18.79 14.37 16.19
C ILE A 605 18.27 15.78 16.49
N ASN A 606 16.97 15.99 16.54
CA ASN A 606 16.40 17.31 16.85
C ASN A 606 16.85 17.82 18.23
N GLU A 607 16.81 16.98 19.26
CA GLU A 607 17.22 17.37 20.62
C GLU A 607 18.69 17.77 20.72
N VAL A 608 19.58 17.08 20.00
CA VAL A 608 21.03 17.34 20.05
C VAL A 608 21.44 18.47 19.11
N CYS A 609 20.91 18.47 17.88
CA CYS A 609 21.32 19.40 16.83
C CYS A 609 20.71 20.80 17.00
N PHE A 610 19.45 20.91 17.44
CA PHE A 610 18.75 22.19 17.55
C PHE A 610 19.45 23.19 18.49
N PRO A 611 19.92 22.81 19.70
CA PRO A 611 20.65 23.73 20.59
C PRO A 611 22.05 24.12 20.08
N LEU A 612 22.72 23.22 19.36
CA LEU A 612 24.05 23.47 18.78
C LEU A 612 23.96 24.47 17.62
N HIS A 613 22.86 24.43 16.87
CA HIS A 613 22.59 25.35 15.77
C HIS A 613 22.34 26.78 16.26
N ILE A 614 21.54 26.96 17.33
CA ILE A 614 21.29 28.28 17.95
C ILE A 614 22.60 28.92 18.47
N LYS A 615 23.56 28.12 18.94
CA LYS A 615 24.87 28.61 19.38
C LYS A 615 25.75 29.03 18.21
N ALA A 616 25.71 28.29 17.10
CA ALA A 616 26.48 28.60 15.90
C ALA A 616 25.98 29.89 15.22
N SER A 617 24.66 30.06 15.07
CA SER A 617 24.06 31.25 14.46
C SER A 617 24.30 32.53 15.27
N LYS A 618 24.31 32.45 16.61
CA LYS A 618 24.69 33.58 17.49
C LYS A 618 26.16 33.96 17.36
N SER A 619 27.06 32.99 17.20
CA SER A 619 28.50 33.25 17.05
C SER A 619 28.87 33.89 15.71
N GLU A 620 28.09 33.68 14.66
CA GLU A 620 28.30 34.33 13.35
C GLU A 620 27.77 35.78 13.31
N THR A 621 26.80 36.12 14.16
CA THR A 621 26.32 37.51 14.33
C THR A 621 27.15 38.36 15.29
N GLU A 622 28.03 37.76 16.09
CA GLU A 622 28.94 38.46 17.02
C GLU A 622 30.41 38.37 16.55
N ASN A 623 30.71 38.88 15.35
CA ASN A 623 32.07 39.30 15.02
C ASN A 623 32.18 40.82 15.27
N PRO A 624 32.89 41.29 16.31
CA PRO A 624 33.14 42.71 16.52
C PRO A 624 34.15 43.21 15.49
N GLU A 625 33.85 44.38 14.93
CA GLU A 625 34.73 45.23 14.15
C GLU A 625 36.17 45.19 14.67
N GLU A 626 37.12 44.92 13.76
CA GLU A 626 38.54 45.14 14.02
C GLU A 626 38.74 46.61 14.43
N ASN A 627 39.04 46.79 15.72
CA ASN A 627 39.51 48.04 16.29
C ASN A 627 40.74 48.54 15.51
N GLY A 628 40.58 49.69 14.87
CA GLY A 628 41.71 50.56 14.60
C GLY A 628 42.32 51.05 15.91
N THR A 629 43.64 51.17 15.94
CA THR A 629 44.35 52.05 16.85
C THR A 629 45.53 52.68 16.12
N ALA A 630 45.50 54.02 16.12
CA ALA A 630 46.59 55.00 16.25
C ALA A 630 47.94 54.74 15.58
#